data_AF-A0A3N9WX81-F1
#
_entry.id   AF-A0A3N9WX81-F1
#
_cell.length_a   1.000
_cell.length_b   1.000
_cell.length_c   1.000
_cell.angle_alpha   90.00
_cell.angle_beta   90.00
_cell.angle_gamma   90.00
#
_symmetry.space_group_name_H-M   'P 1'
#
loop_
_entity.id
_entity.type
_entity.pdbx_description
1 polymer ?
#
loop_
_entity_poly.entity_id
_entity_poly.type
_entity_poly.pdbx_seq_one_letter_code
_entity_poly.pdbx_strand_id
1 'polypeptide(L)'
;MRRPVLAVAAALAVLVAVVITLGRGLWTGSPQPQTPATAHPEHPTTRGDLFTQRQAVVNKGRFLSPVVAEFAAPWLGEVSDCIADTSTGGPQAGTGEQSRTRCAAGIVTTYWISYRTIADRDAAQARYAAQAANAPRLTPGATPPTTRSTSSHDAYYIEYAYKVPSGPQAGQSIAAIWWSDANKPIAGVFLAYWTEGLGSTWAPLRDLWSRAI
;
A
#
# COMPACT_ATOMS: atom_id res chain seq x y z
N MET A 1 -28.50 -32.54 50.82
CA MET A 1 -29.69 -33.42 50.82
C MET A 1 -30.81 -32.78 49.99
N ARG A 2 -31.76 -33.56 49.47
CA ARG A 2 -33.14 -33.18 49.06
C ARG A 2 -33.37 -31.89 48.22
N ARG A 3 -33.73 -32.07 46.94
CA ARG A 3 -34.92 -31.41 46.30
C ARG A 3 -36.21 -31.97 46.98
N PRO A 4 -37.45 -31.39 46.92
CA PRO A 4 -38.15 -30.76 45.78
C PRO A 4 -39.07 -29.56 46.23
N VAL A 5 -40.26 -29.13 45.70
CA VAL A 5 -41.17 -29.48 44.58
C VAL A 5 -42.19 -28.32 44.27
N LEU A 6 -42.78 -28.27 43.06
CA LEU A 6 -44.05 -27.58 42.63
C LEU A 6 -44.20 -26.03 42.80
N ALA A 7 -45.19 -25.31 42.22
CA ALA A 7 -45.85 -25.33 40.88
C ALA A 7 -46.92 -24.18 40.75
N VAL A 8 -47.59 -24.11 39.58
CA VAL A 8 -48.86 -23.38 39.26
C VAL A 8 -48.75 -21.84 39.11
N ALA A 9 -49.35 -21.09 38.15
CA ALA A 9 -49.88 -21.27 36.78
C ALA A 9 -51.28 -20.63 36.55
N ALA A 10 -51.36 -19.67 35.63
CA ALA A 10 -52.54 -19.21 34.87
C ALA A 10 -52.02 -18.38 33.68
N ALA A 11 -52.35 -18.54 32.38
CA ALA A 11 -53.46 -19.17 31.65
C ALA A 11 -54.73 -18.32 31.47
N LEU A 12 -54.85 -17.70 30.28
CA LEU A 12 -56.12 -17.38 29.63
C LEU A 12 -55.99 -17.70 28.12
N ALA A 13 -57.07 -18.13 27.47
CA ALA A 13 -57.09 -18.59 26.08
C ALA A 13 -58.47 -18.36 25.44
N VAL A 14 -58.56 -18.47 24.10
CA VAL A 14 -59.73 -18.65 23.19
C VAL A 14 -59.25 -18.22 21.78
N LEU A 15 -59.15 -19.05 20.73
CA LEU A 15 -60.20 -19.75 19.92
C LEU A 15 -61.06 -18.75 19.10
N VAL A 16 -61.53 -18.95 17.86
CA VAL A 16 -61.50 -20.03 16.82
C VAL A 16 -62.00 -19.38 15.49
N ALA A 17 -61.88 -19.87 14.24
CA ALA A 17 -60.92 -20.68 13.45
C ALA A 17 -61.49 -20.81 11.99
N VAL A 18 -60.87 -21.62 11.10
CA VAL A 18 -61.41 -22.05 9.76
C VAL A 18 -61.34 -20.93 8.67
N VAL A 19 -60.92 -21.13 7.41
CA VAL A 19 -61.44 -22.00 6.30
C VAL A 19 -60.32 -22.75 5.55
N ILE A 20 -60.69 -23.88 4.92
CA ILE A 20 -59.80 -24.79 4.15
C ILE A 20 -60.17 -24.81 2.65
N THR A 21 -59.18 -24.64 1.77
CA THR A 21 -59.17 -25.18 0.38
C THR A 21 -57.72 -25.56 0.04
N LEU A 22 -57.31 -26.84 0.06
CA LEU A 22 -57.55 -27.90 -0.93
C LEU A 22 -57.20 -27.51 -2.38
N GLY A 23 -55.91 -27.64 -2.73
CA GLY A 23 -55.42 -27.75 -4.12
C GLY A 23 -54.36 -28.85 -4.22
N ARG A 24 -54.71 -30.03 -4.74
CA ARG A 24 -53.79 -31.19 -4.82
C ARG A 24 -53.05 -31.21 -6.16
N GLY A 25 -51.86 -30.61 -6.21
CA GLY A 25 -50.91 -30.78 -7.32
C GLY A 25 -49.99 -31.98 -7.10
N LEU A 26 -50.11 -33.03 -7.91
CA LEU A 26 -49.23 -34.20 -7.86
C LEU A 26 -47.98 -33.98 -8.72
N TRP A 27 -46.89 -33.48 -8.12
CA TRP A 27 -45.55 -33.48 -8.73
C TRP A 27 -44.52 -33.95 -7.71
N THR A 28 -43.88 -35.08 -8.00
CA THR A 28 -42.84 -35.68 -7.16
C THR A 28 -41.48 -35.04 -7.43
N GLY A 29 -41.15 -34.00 -6.66
CA GLY A 29 -39.80 -33.44 -6.60
C GLY A 29 -39.17 -33.70 -5.24
N SER A 30 -38.10 -34.49 -5.20
CA SER A 30 -37.29 -34.62 -3.98
C SER A 30 -36.68 -33.26 -3.61
N PRO A 31 -36.60 -32.89 -2.32
CA PRO A 31 -35.91 -31.68 -1.91
C PRO A 31 -34.40 -31.85 -2.14
N GLN A 32 -33.93 -31.45 -3.32
CA GLN A 32 -32.51 -31.34 -3.59
C GLN A 32 -31.91 -30.35 -2.59
N PRO A 33 -30.86 -30.73 -1.82
CA PRO A 33 -30.20 -29.79 -0.93
C PRO A 33 -29.75 -28.58 -1.74
N GLN A 34 -30.25 -27.40 -1.39
CA GLN A 34 -29.74 -26.16 -1.93
C GLN A 34 -28.37 -25.93 -1.32
N THR A 35 -27.33 -26.42 -1.99
CA THR A 35 -25.96 -25.97 -1.77
C THR A 35 -25.98 -24.44 -1.77
N PRO A 36 -25.55 -23.77 -0.68
CA PRO A 36 -25.50 -22.32 -0.65
C PRO A 36 -24.73 -21.84 -1.87
N ALA A 37 -25.34 -20.99 -2.69
CA ALA A 37 -24.66 -20.41 -3.82
C ALA A 37 -23.51 -19.56 -3.28
N THR A 38 -22.27 -20.06 -3.42
CA THR A 38 -21.06 -19.32 -3.02
C THR A 38 -20.98 -18.09 -3.88
N ALA A 39 -21.52 -16.98 -3.38
CA ALA A 39 -21.47 -15.68 -4.02
C ALA A 39 -20.00 -15.25 -4.12
N HIS A 40 -19.38 -15.56 -5.25
CA HIS A 40 -18.15 -14.88 -5.65
C HIS A 40 -18.49 -13.39 -5.79
N PRO A 41 -17.79 -12.49 -5.07
CA PRO A 41 -17.88 -11.08 -5.35
C PRO A 41 -17.09 -10.79 -6.62
N GLU A 42 -17.67 -11.15 -7.77
CA GLU A 42 -17.23 -10.65 -9.08
C GLU A 42 -17.54 -9.15 -9.14
N HIS A 43 -16.65 -8.35 -8.57
CA HIS A 43 -16.59 -6.92 -8.88
C HIS A 43 -16.41 -6.79 -10.39
N PRO A 44 -17.33 -6.10 -11.11
CA PRO A 44 -17.25 -6.01 -12.56
C PRO A 44 -16.02 -5.20 -12.96
N THR A 45 -14.98 -5.89 -13.43
CA THR A 45 -13.68 -5.31 -13.78
C THR A 45 -13.85 -4.16 -14.75
N THR A 46 -13.56 -2.94 -14.30
CA THR A 46 -13.75 -1.74 -15.11
C THR A 46 -12.65 -1.61 -16.16
N ARG A 47 -12.87 -0.73 -17.14
CA ARG A 47 -11.81 -0.35 -18.09
C ARG A 47 -10.59 0.26 -17.39
N GLY A 48 -10.78 0.91 -16.23
CA GLY A 48 -9.70 1.44 -15.40
C GLY A 48 -8.84 0.32 -14.83
N ASP A 49 -9.45 -0.69 -14.21
CA ASP A 49 -8.74 -1.82 -13.60
C ASP A 49 -7.88 -2.58 -14.64
N LEU A 50 -8.44 -2.81 -15.84
CA LEU A 50 -7.72 -3.43 -16.95
C LEU A 50 -6.56 -2.57 -17.46
N PHE A 51 -6.65 -1.24 -17.38
CA PHE A 51 -5.53 -0.36 -17.71
C PHE A 51 -4.45 -0.45 -16.64
N THR A 52 -4.81 -0.28 -15.36
CA THR A 52 -3.89 -0.32 -14.21
C THR A 52 -3.14 -1.66 -14.13
N GLN A 53 -3.81 -2.79 -14.37
CA GLN A 53 -3.17 -4.11 -14.44
C GLN A 53 -2.16 -4.23 -15.59
N ARG A 54 -2.50 -3.73 -16.79
CA ARG A 54 -1.58 -3.73 -17.95
C ARG A 54 -0.38 -2.80 -17.72
N GLN A 55 -0.63 -1.62 -17.16
CA GLN A 55 0.40 -0.65 -16.80
C GLN A 55 1.37 -1.26 -15.76
N ALA A 56 0.85 -1.99 -14.78
CA ALA A 56 1.67 -2.72 -13.81
C ALA A 56 2.59 -3.77 -14.44
N VAL A 57 2.09 -4.55 -15.41
CA VAL A 57 2.92 -5.54 -16.15
C VAL A 57 4.01 -4.84 -16.97
N VAL A 58 3.69 -3.76 -17.69
CA VAL A 58 4.66 -2.98 -18.47
C VAL A 58 5.73 -2.36 -17.58
N ASN A 59 5.32 -1.79 -16.43
CA ASN A 59 6.23 -1.18 -15.49
C ASN A 59 7.11 -2.20 -14.77
N LYS A 60 6.62 -3.41 -14.44
CA LYS A 60 7.43 -4.46 -13.80
C LYS A 60 8.70 -4.77 -14.61
N GLY A 61 8.62 -4.74 -15.94
CA GLY A 61 9.75 -4.95 -16.85
C GLY A 61 10.81 -3.82 -16.89
N ARG A 62 10.62 -2.73 -16.14
CA ARG A 62 11.58 -1.60 -16.05
C ARG A 62 12.55 -1.72 -14.88
N PHE A 63 12.34 -2.68 -13.98
CA PHE A 63 13.13 -2.88 -12.78
C PHE A 63 14.20 -3.95 -13.01
N LEU A 64 15.47 -3.62 -12.76
CA LEU A 64 16.59 -4.54 -13.00
C LEU A 64 16.67 -5.71 -11.99
N SER A 65 15.84 -5.70 -10.94
CA SER A 65 15.86 -6.68 -9.85
C SER A 65 14.44 -7.16 -9.53
N PRO A 66 14.13 -8.48 -9.64
CA PRO A 66 12.79 -9.01 -9.37
C PRO A 66 12.27 -8.69 -7.97
N VAL A 67 13.13 -8.76 -6.95
CA VAL A 67 12.76 -8.46 -5.56
C VAL A 67 12.43 -6.97 -5.34
N VAL A 68 13.04 -6.06 -6.12
CA VAL A 68 12.65 -4.63 -6.12
C VAL A 68 11.33 -4.44 -6.87
N ALA A 69 11.10 -5.19 -7.95
CA ALA A 69 9.85 -5.15 -8.70
C ALA A 69 8.66 -5.72 -7.90
N GLU A 70 8.90 -6.68 -7.02
CA GLU A 70 7.93 -7.21 -6.05
C GLU A 70 7.68 -6.23 -4.91
N PHE A 71 8.73 -5.63 -4.35
CA PHE A 71 8.62 -4.57 -3.34
C PHE A 71 7.86 -3.33 -3.87
N ALA A 72 8.02 -3.00 -5.16
CA ALA A 72 7.30 -1.92 -5.82
C ALA A 72 5.86 -2.28 -6.25
N ALA A 73 5.41 -3.54 -6.07
CA ALA A 73 4.15 -4.04 -6.63
C ALA A 73 2.91 -3.16 -6.36
N PRO A 74 2.70 -2.59 -5.15
CA PRO A 74 1.52 -1.73 -4.88
C PRO A 74 1.44 -0.45 -5.73
N TRP A 75 2.55 -0.02 -6.34
CA TRP A 75 2.64 1.22 -7.12
C TRP A 75 2.82 1.00 -8.62
N LEU A 76 3.07 -0.24 -9.06
CA LEU A 76 3.37 -0.53 -10.47
C LEU A 76 2.26 -0.06 -11.44
N GLY A 77 1.01 -0.01 -11.00
CA GLY A 77 -0.11 0.46 -11.83
C GLY A 77 -0.18 1.99 -12.03
N GLU A 78 0.50 2.78 -11.19
CA GLU A 78 0.41 4.25 -11.19
C GLU A 78 1.72 4.97 -11.52
N VAL A 79 2.87 4.29 -11.43
CA VAL A 79 4.15 4.88 -11.84
C VAL A 79 4.24 5.04 -13.37
N SER A 80 4.95 6.07 -13.83
CA SER A 80 5.28 6.31 -15.24
C SER A 80 6.77 6.59 -15.42
N ASP A 81 7.24 6.64 -16.66
CA ASP A 81 8.58 7.16 -17.00
C ASP A 81 9.74 6.48 -16.25
N CYS A 82 9.58 5.19 -15.98
CA CYS A 82 10.57 4.36 -15.30
C CYS A 82 11.83 4.17 -16.15
N ILE A 83 12.94 4.75 -15.67
CA ILE A 83 14.27 4.73 -16.29
C ILE A 83 15.27 4.15 -15.29
N ALA A 84 15.95 3.07 -15.66
CA ALA A 84 17.02 2.46 -14.89
C ALA A 84 18.34 3.23 -15.03
N ASP A 85 19.21 3.11 -14.04
CA ASP A 85 20.58 3.63 -14.02
C ASP A 85 21.45 3.22 -15.21
N THR A 86 21.24 2.01 -15.75
CA THR A 86 21.89 1.51 -16.97
C THR A 86 21.40 2.17 -18.27
N SER A 87 20.36 3.01 -18.21
CA SER A 87 19.79 3.71 -19.36
C SER A 87 20.36 5.12 -19.54
N THR A 88 20.46 5.59 -20.78
CA THR A 88 20.85 6.98 -21.08
C THR A 88 19.91 7.98 -20.39
N GLY A 89 20.46 8.90 -19.59
CA GLY A 89 19.66 9.85 -18.79
C GLY A 89 19.03 9.24 -17.53
N GLY A 90 19.40 8.00 -17.19
CA GLY A 90 19.04 7.32 -15.96
C GLY A 90 19.68 7.93 -14.71
N PRO A 91 19.15 7.61 -13.51
CA PRO A 91 19.71 8.09 -12.26
C PRO A 91 21.05 7.41 -11.96
N GLN A 92 22.01 8.11 -11.36
CA GLN A 92 23.25 7.46 -10.92
C GLN A 92 23.01 6.63 -9.66
N ALA A 93 23.57 5.42 -9.61
CA ALA A 93 23.56 4.58 -8.41
C ALA A 93 24.41 5.24 -7.31
N GLY A 94 23.88 5.28 -6.08
CA GLY A 94 24.54 5.85 -4.91
C GLY A 94 25.50 4.87 -4.21
N THR A 95 26.22 5.37 -3.20
CA THR A 95 27.18 4.55 -2.44
C THR A 95 26.50 3.36 -1.75
N GLY A 96 26.84 2.16 -2.22
CA GLY A 96 26.31 0.88 -1.75
C GLY A 96 25.15 0.31 -2.57
N GLU A 97 24.63 1.08 -3.53
CA GLU A 97 23.55 0.67 -4.43
C GLU A 97 24.09 -0.30 -5.50
N GLN A 98 23.33 -1.35 -5.80
CA GLN A 98 23.59 -2.29 -6.90
C GLN A 98 22.76 -1.92 -8.14
N SER A 99 21.53 -1.42 -7.94
CA SER A 99 20.72 -0.86 -9.03
C SER A 99 19.78 0.24 -8.52
N ARG A 100 19.46 1.20 -9.38
CA ARG A 100 18.55 2.32 -9.11
C ARG A 100 17.64 2.58 -10.31
N THR A 101 16.33 2.49 -10.09
CA THR A 101 15.31 2.87 -11.08
C THR A 101 14.61 4.15 -10.62
N ARG A 102 14.48 5.15 -11.49
CA ARG A 102 13.68 6.37 -11.25
C ARG A 102 12.37 6.26 -12.04
N CYS A 103 11.22 6.45 -11.41
CA CYS A 103 9.93 6.62 -12.08
C CYS A 103 9.23 7.89 -11.57
N ALA A 104 8.26 8.43 -12.31
CA ALA A 104 7.33 9.43 -11.79
C ALA A 104 6.07 8.76 -11.20
N ALA A 105 5.38 9.44 -10.29
CA ALA A 105 4.04 9.12 -9.80
C ALA A 105 3.29 10.44 -9.63
N GLY A 106 2.70 10.93 -10.74
CA GLY A 106 2.24 12.31 -10.84
C GLY A 106 3.38 13.30 -10.58
N ILE A 107 3.21 14.17 -9.58
CA ILE A 107 4.23 15.14 -9.13
C ILE A 107 5.41 14.53 -8.36
N VAL A 108 5.32 13.26 -7.93
CA VAL A 108 6.33 12.63 -7.07
C VAL A 108 7.39 11.95 -7.94
N THR A 109 8.66 12.28 -7.70
CA THR A 109 9.76 11.47 -8.21
C THR A 109 9.98 10.29 -7.27
N THR A 110 9.86 9.09 -7.81
CA THR A 110 10.08 7.83 -7.10
C THR A 110 11.46 7.26 -7.45
N TYR A 111 12.15 6.65 -6.49
CA TYR A 111 13.32 5.81 -6.73
C TYR A 111 13.13 4.44 -6.10
N TRP A 112 13.59 3.41 -6.80
CA TRP A 112 13.52 2.03 -6.42
C TRP A 112 14.93 1.44 -6.47
N ILE A 113 15.42 0.96 -5.34
CA ILE A 113 16.84 0.73 -5.09
C ILE A 113 17.06 -0.70 -4.64
N SER A 114 18.02 -1.41 -5.23
CA SER A 114 18.69 -2.53 -4.56
C SER A 114 20.07 -2.08 -4.07
N TYR A 115 20.45 -2.54 -2.89
CA TYR A 115 21.79 -2.43 -2.34
C TYR A 115 22.54 -3.74 -2.55
N ARG A 116 23.88 -3.70 -2.58
CA ARG A 116 24.70 -4.91 -2.76
C ARG A 116 24.63 -5.83 -1.54
N THR A 117 24.43 -5.25 -0.36
CA THR A 117 24.37 -5.95 0.93
C THR A 117 23.34 -5.29 1.87
N ILE A 118 22.94 -5.99 2.93
CA ILE A 118 22.11 -5.39 3.99
C ILE A 118 22.89 -4.26 4.71
N ALA A 119 24.21 -4.41 4.91
CA ALA A 119 25.05 -3.38 5.49
C ALA A 119 25.12 -2.09 4.63
N ASP A 120 25.13 -2.21 3.30
CA ASP A 120 25.01 -1.06 2.39
C ASP A 120 23.65 -0.34 2.54
N ARG A 121 22.56 -1.10 2.75
CA ARG A 121 21.23 -0.55 3.08
C ARG A 121 21.25 0.14 4.44
N ASP A 122 21.77 -0.50 5.48
CA ASP A 122 21.84 0.07 6.83
C ASP A 122 22.67 1.35 6.87
N ALA A 123 23.77 1.39 6.10
CA ALA A 123 24.55 2.60 5.90
C ALA A 123 23.77 3.70 5.15
N ALA A 124 22.78 3.37 4.32
CA ALA A 124 21.85 4.34 3.72
C ALA A 124 20.77 4.78 4.71
N GLN A 125 20.20 3.85 5.48
CA GLN A 125 19.24 4.11 6.56
C GLN A 125 19.80 5.16 7.54
N ALA A 126 21.04 4.97 7.99
CA ALA A 126 21.71 5.88 8.92
C ALA A 126 21.93 7.29 8.30
N ARG A 127 22.28 7.37 7.01
CA ARG A 127 22.41 8.65 6.28
C ARG A 127 21.07 9.40 6.21
N TYR A 128 19.97 8.71 5.91
CA TYR A 128 18.65 9.34 5.85
C TYR A 128 18.10 9.69 7.25
N ALA A 129 18.37 8.88 8.27
CA ALA A 129 18.02 9.20 9.66
C ALA A 129 18.74 10.47 10.16
N ALA A 130 20.02 10.65 9.79
CA ALA A 130 20.75 11.89 10.08
C ALA A 130 20.18 13.12 9.33
N GLN A 131 19.66 12.95 8.12
CA GLN A 131 18.97 14.03 7.38
C GLN A 131 17.59 14.35 8.00
N ALA A 132 16.86 13.36 8.50
CA ALA A 132 15.55 13.53 9.15
C ALA A 132 15.58 14.48 10.35
N ALA A 133 16.69 14.56 11.08
CA ALA A 133 16.89 15.51 12.17
C ALA A 133 16.72 16.99 11.77
N ASN A 134 16.85 17.32 10.47
CA ASN A 134 16.61 18.66 9.95
C ASN A 134 15.21 18.86 9.34
N ALA A 135 14.44 17.80 9.11
CA ALA A 135 13.20 17.85 8.37
C ALA A 135 12.11 18.72 9.01
N PRO A 136 11.86 18.69 10.34
CA PRO A 136 10.86 19.56 10.96
C PRO A 136 11.11 21.07 10.76
N ARG A 137 12.36 21.47 10.52
CA ARG A 137 12.74 22.87 10.24
C ARG A 137 12.59 23.25 8.75
N LEU A 138 12.79 22.31 7.84
CA LEU A 138 12.78 22.55 6.39
C LEU A 138 11.39 22.36 5.76
N THR A 139 10.58 21.47 6.37
CA THR A 139 9.31 20.93 5.86
C THR A 139 8.44 20.56 7.08
N PRO A 140 7.75 21.52 7.71
CA PRO A 140 7.05 21.32 8.99
C PRO A 140 6.06 20.16 9.00
N GLY A 141 5.90 19.53 10.17
CA GLY A 141 5.02 18.36 10.34
C GLY A 141 5.65 17.01 9.98
N ALA A 142 6.96 16.96 9.68
CA ALA A 142 7.71 15.72 9.50
C ALA A 142 7.77 14.90 10.80
N THR A 143 7.57 13.58 10.74
CA THR A 143 7.70 12.67 11.89
C THR A 143 9.12 12.12 12.02
N PRO A 144 9.59 11.81 13.25
CA PRO A 144 10.87 11.13 13.45
C PRO A 144 10.97 9.78 12.71
N PRO A 145 12.19 9.30 12.41
CA PRO A 145 12.44 7.93 11.96
C PRO A 145 11.77 6.89 12.86
N THR A 146 11.14 5.87 12.26
CA THR A 146 10.43 4.81 12.98
C THR A 146 10.37 3.51 12.16
N THR A 147 9.84 2.45 12.73
CA THR A 147 9.42 1.24 12.00
C THR A 147 7.92 1.30 11.77
N ARG A 148 7.45 0.83 10.60
CA ARG A 148 6.04 0.66 10.28
C ARG A 148 5.81 -0.71 9.63
N SER A 149 4.83 -1.45 10.12
CA SER A 149 4.37 -2.67 9.45
C SER A 149 3.66 -2.32 8.14
N THR A 150 3.93 -3.11 7.11
CA THR A 150 3.26 -3.10 5.80
C THR A 150 2.44 -4.39 5.64
N SER A 151 1.66 -4.50 4.57
CA SER A 151 0.93 -5.72 4.16
C SER A 151 1.77 -7.01 4.11
N SER A 152 3.10 -6.92 4.08
CA SER A 152 4.00 -8.07 3.88
C SER A 152 5.25 -8.13 4.75
N HIS A 153 5.66 -7.03 5.39
CA HIS A 153 6.89 -6.94 6.19
C HIS A 153 6.95 -5.69 7.08
N ASP A 154 7.78 -5.70 8.12
CA ASP A 154 8.16 -4.47 8.82
C ASP A 154 9.18 -3.67 8.00
N ALA A 155 8.86 -2.40 7.76
CA ALA A 155 9.70 -1.46 7.03
C ALA A 155 10.26 -0.38 7.97
N TYR A 156 11.55 -0.08 7.83
CA TYR A 156 12.08 1.19 8.33
C TYR A 156 11.45 2.33 7.53
N TYR A 157 11.01 3.39 8.20
CA TYR A 157 10.31 4.53 7.62
C TYR A 157 10.97 5.84 8.07
N ILE A 158 11.40 6.67 7.12
CA ILE A 158 12.13 7.91 7.38
C ILE A 158 11.55 9.05 6.54
N GLU A 159 10.95 10.03 7.19
CA GLU A 159 10.66 11.33 6.60
C GLU A 159 11.88 12.24 6.75
N TYR A 160 12.43 12.70 5.63
CA TYR A 160 13.60 13.56 5.58
C TYR A 160 13.43 14.70 4.57
N ALA A 161 14.20 15.77 4.73
CA ALA A 161 14.16 16.90 3.81
C ALA A 161 15.53 17.56 3.67
N TYR A 162 15.75 18.20 2.53
CA TYR A 162 16.98 18.90 2.21
C TYR A 162 16.70 20.14 1.35
N LYS A 163 17.70 21.03 1.27
CA LYS A 163 17.71 22.14 0.31
C LYS A 163 18.42 21.70 -0.97
N VAL A 164 17.87 22.03 -2.13
CA VAL A 164 18.57 21.84 -3.41
C VAL A 164 19.85 22.68 -3.39
N PRO A 165 21.04 22.08 -3.63
CA PRO A 165 22.31 22.77 -3.40
C PRO A 165 22.73 23.70 -4.54
N SER A 166 22.26 23.46 -5.77
CA SER A 166 22.68 24.19 -6.98
C SER A 166 21.66 24.01 -8.12
N GLY A 167 21.84 24.77 -9.21
CA GLY A 167 20.93 24.77 -10.36
C GLY A 167 19.73 25.72 -10.21
N PRO A 168 18.77 25.71 -11.15
CA PRO A 168 17.67 26.68 -11.18
C PRO A 168 16.77 26.66 -9.94
N GLN A 169 16.65 25.50 -9.29
CA GLN A 169 15.84 25.30 -8.07
C GLN A 169 16.66 25.43 -6.77
N ALA A 170 17.88 25.96 -6.81
CA ALA A 170 18.73 26.11 -5.63
C ALA A 170 18.02 26.83 -4.47
N GLY A 171 18.17 26.31 -3.25
CA GLY A 171 17.50 26.85 -2.07
C GLY A 171 16.02 26.47 -1.90
N GLN A 172 15.39 25.81 -2.87
CA GLN A 172 14.08 25.18 -2.65
C GLN A 172 14.18 23.98 -1.69
N SER A 173 13.14 23.74 -0.89
CA SER A 173 13.04 22.55 -0.03
C SER A 173 12.47 21.37 -0.82
N ILE A 174 13.11 20.21 -0.74
CA ILE A 174 12.55 18.92 -1.14
C ILE A 174 12.17 18.16 0.13
N ALA A 175 10.94 17.63 0.17
CA ALA A 175 10.49 16.68 1.16
C ALA A 175 10.56 15.26 0.58
N ALA A 176 10.89 14.27 1.40
CA ALA A 176 11.06 12.90 0.96
C ALA A 176 10.70 11.88 2.05
N ILE A 177 10.18 10.73 1.62
CA ILE A 177 10.08 9.50 2.42
C ILE A 177 11.09 8.51 1.85
N TRP A 178 11.98 7.96 2.67
CA TRP A 178 12.73 6.74 2.39
C TRP A 178 12.15 5.60 3.23
N TRP A 179 12.02 4.41 2.65
CA TRP A 179 11.62 3.21 3.40
C TRP A 179 12.27 1.93 2.86
N SER A 180 12.40 0.92 3.71
CA SER A 180 13.11 -0.33 3.38
C SER A 180 12.62 -1.51 4.21
N ASP A 181 12.44 -2.67 3.56
CA ASP A 181 12.19 -3.96 4.21
C ASP A 181 13.35 -4.31 5.13
N ALA A 182 13.09 -4.43 6.44
CA ALA A 182 14.13 -4.62 7.46
C ALA A 182 15.09 -5.79 7.16
N ASN A 183 14.64 -6.83 6.45
CA ASN A 183 15.38 -8.06 6.21
C ASN A 183 15.98 -8.16 4.79
N LYS A 184 15.75 -7.19 3.90
CA LYS A 184 16.21 -7.23 2.50
C LYS A 184 17.07 -6.02 2.12
N PRO A 185 18.06 -6.16 1.22
CA PRO A 185 18.90 -5.07 0.75
C PRO A 185 18.18 -4.24 -0.34
N ILE A 186 17.00 -3.69 -0.03
CA ILE A 186 16.15 -2.93 -0.97
C ILE A 186 15.54 -1.70 -0.29
N ALA A 187 15.27 -0.64 -1.05
CA ALA A 187 14.54 0.52 -0.54
C ALA A 187 13.71 1.22 -1.64
N GLY A 188 12.72 1.97 -1.17
CA GLY A 188 12.00 2.97 -1.96
C GLY A 188 12.30 4.38 -1.46
N VAL A 189 12.21 5.35 -2.36
CA VAL A 189 12.18 6.79 -2.03
C VAL A 189 11.07 7.46 -2.80
N PHE A 190 10.27 8.27 -2.12
CA PHE A 190 9.31 9.20 -2.73
C PHE A 190 9.73 10.61 -2.36
N LEU A 191 9.97 11.48 -3.36
CA LEU A 191 10.33 12.88 -3.12
C LEU A 191 9.63 13.85 -4.07
N ALA A 192 9.41 15.07 -3.58
CA ALA A 192 8.87 16.18 -4.36
C ALA A 192 9.26 17.54 -3.75
N TYR A 193 9.13 18.60 -4.55
CA TYR A 193 9.31 19.97 -4.06
C TYR A 193 8.21 20.32 -3.05
N TRP A 194 8.62 20.82 -1.89
CA TRP A 194 7.74 21.07 -0.75
C TRP A 194 6.60 22.05 -1.08
N THR A 195 6.94 23.19 -1.68
CA THR A 195 5.95 24.22 -2.00
C THR A 195 5.24 23.94 -3.32
N GLU A 196 6.00 23.79 -4.41
CA GLU A 196 5.46 23.71 -5.78
C GLU A 196 4.78 22.37 -6.10
N GLY A 197 5.28 21.26 -5.55
CA GLY A 197 4.65 19.95 -5.70
C GLY A 197 3.63 19.70 -4.60
N LEU A 198 4.07 19.72 -3.34
CA LEU A 198 3.30 19.18 -2.22
C LEU A 198 2.36 20.19 -1.53
N GLY A 199 2.25 21.43 -2.02
CA GLY A 199 1.41 22.47 -1.40
C GLY A 199 1.78 22.77 0.06
N SER A 200 3.03 22.54 0.45
CA SER A 200 3.53 22.59 1.83
C SER A 200 2.86 21.63 2.82
N THR A 201 2.47 20.42 2.38
CA THR A 201 1.98 19.35 3.28
C THR A 201 2.63 18.00 3.00
N TRP A 202 2.82 17.19 4.04
CA TRP A 202 3.30 15.80 3.93
C TRP A 202 2.25 14.82 3.39
N ALA A 203 0.98 15.23 3.30
CA ALA A 203 -0.13 14.34 2.97
C ALA A 203 0.05 13.56 1.64
N PRO A 204 0.45 14.16 0.50
CA PRO A 204 0.53 13.43 -0.76
C PRO A 204 1.62 12.33 -0.77
N LEU A 205 2.75 12.57 -0.08
CA LEU A 205 3.79 11.54 0.06
C LEU A 205 3.34 10.39 0.98
N ARG A 206 2.66 10.73 2.09
CA ARG A 206 2.13 9.75 3.05
C ARG A 206 1.01 8.91 2.47
N ASP A 207 0.11 9.52 1.71
CA ASP A 207 -0.98 8.87 0.99
C ASP A 207 -0.44 7.90 -0.07
N LEU A 208 0.51 8.35 -0.90
CA LEU A 208 1.22 7.48 -1.83
C LEU A 208 1.92 6.33 -1.09
N TRP A 209 2.60 6.58 0.03
CA TRP A 209 3.25 5.52 0.82
C TRP A 209 2.26 4.54 1.47
N SER A 210 1.06 4.99 1.85
CA SER A 210 0.07 4.16 2.56
C SER A 210 -0.37 2.91 1.79
N ARG A 211 -0.18 2.89 0.47
CA ARG A 211 -0.46 1.76 -0.42
C ARG A 211 0.39 0.52 -0.14
N ALA A 212 1.44 0.63 0.68
CA ALA A 212 2.21 -0.50 1.18
C ALA A 212 1.46 -1.30 2.27
N ILE A 213 0.56 -0.66 3.01
CA ILE A 213 -0.07 -1.15 4.25
C ILE A 213 -1.20 -2.12 3.92
#